data_AF-A0A952AJK6-F1
#
_entry.id   AF-A0A952AJK6-F1
#
_cell.length_a   1.000
_cell.length_b   1.000
_cell.length_c   1.000
_cell.angle_alpha   90.00
_cell.angle_beta   90.00
_cell.angle_gamma   90.00
#
_symmetry.space_group_name_H-M   'P 1'
#
loop_
_entity.id
_entity.type
_entity.pdbx_description
1 polymer ?
#
loop_
_entity_poly.entity_id
_entity_poly.type
_entity_poly.pdbx_seq_one_letter_code
_entity_poly.pdbx_strand_id
1 'polypeptide(L)'
;MDLKEKLLELLKECGEAHKKYEAEELGGKTDQDWQSWYATFLLERKFDELFEEEVTAESLKQSLESASKKHKEIKDKISWQEFFADYFLYDFT
;
A
#
# COMPACT_ATOMS: atom_id res chain seq x y z
N MET A 1 -16.13 0.21 -12.18
CA MET A 1 -15.13 0.34 -11.12
C MET A 1 -13.91 0.94 -11.73
N ASP A 2 -13.66 2.18 -11.36
CA ASP A 2 -12.42 2.87 -11.67
C ASP A 2 -11.23 2.14 -11.02
N LEU A 3 -10.06 2.19 -11.65
CA LEU A 3 -8.86 1.54 -11.13
C LEU A 3 -8.50 2.09 -9.74
N LYS A 4 -8.70 3.39 -9.52
CA LYS A 4 -8.50 4.04 -8.22
C LYS A 4 -9.44 3.50 -7.16
N GLU A 5 -10.70 3.23 -7.48
CA GLU A 5 -11.65 2.66 -6.53
C GLU A 5 -11.20 1.27 -6.06
N LYS A 6 -10.74 0.42 -6.99
CA LYS A 6 -10.18 -0.90 -6.64
C LYS A 6 -8.96 -0.79 -5.73
N LEU A 7 -8.06 0.14 -6.04
CA LEU A 7 -6.87 0.39 -5.22
C LEU A 7 -7.24 0.87 -3.82
N LEU A 8 -8.24 1.75 -3.70
CA LEU A 8 -8.73 2.22 -2.40
C LEU A 8 -9.29 1.09 -1.56
N GLU A 9 -10.10 0.21 -2.14
CA GLU A 9 -10.64 -0.97 -1.44
C GLU A 9 -9.52 -1.91 -1.00
N LEU A 10 -8.58 -2.18 -1.89
CA LEU A 10 -7.43 -3.04 -1.63
C LEU A 10 -6.54 -2.49 -0.51
N LEU A 11 -6.24 -1.19 -0.55
CA LEU A 11 -5.42 -0.51 0.46
C LEU A 11 -6.13 -0.43 1.81
N LYS A 12 -7.46 -0.23 1.79
CA LYS A 12 -8.26 -0.27 3.01
C LYS A 12 -8.20 -1.66 3.64
N GLU A 13 -8.42 -2.71 2.87
CA GLU A 13 -8.34 -4.09 3.35
C GLU A 13 -6.93 -4.42 3.87
N CYS A 14 -5.89 -3.97 3.15
CA CYS A 14 -4.49 -4.13 3.57
C CYS A 14 -4.20 -3.44 4.90
N GLY A 15 -4.67 -2.21 5.09
CA GLY A 15 -4.52 -1.49 6.36
C GLY A 15 -5.24 -2.16 7.53
N GLU A 16 -6.46 -2.66 7.30
CA GLU A 16 -7.21 -3.39 8.33
C GLU A 16 -6.56 -4.73 8.69
N ALA A 17 -6.03 -5.46 7.71
CA ALA A 17 -5.35 -6.71 7.93
C ALA A 17 -3.98 -6.53 8.59
N HIS A 18 -3.21 -5.50 8.21
CA HIS A 18 -1.93 -5.18 8.87
C HIS A 18 -2.14 -4.80 10.32
N LYS A 19 -3.17 -4.00 10.62
CA LYS A 19 -3.51 -3.67 12.00
C LYS A 19 -3.85 -4.89 12.85
N LYS A 20 -4.50 -5.91 12.28
CA LYS A 20 -4.73 -7.19 12.95
C LYS A 20 -3.44 -7.96 13.15
N TYR A 21 -2.59 -8.03 12.13
CA TYR A 21 -1.26 -8.64 12.23
C TYR A 21 -0.41 -8.00 13.32
N GLU A 22 -0.37 -6.67 13.40
CA GLU A 22 0.34 -5.96 14.47
C GLU A 22 -0.23 -6.30 15.85
N ALA A 23 -1.56 -6.36 16.00
CA ALA A 23 -2.22 -6.65 17.27
C ALA A 23 -2.06 -8.11 17.72
N GLU A 24 -2.25 -9.06 16.81
CA GLU A 24 -2.33 -10.50 17.10
C GLU A 24 -0.96 -11.18 17.03
N GLU A 25 -0.21 -10.93 15.96
CA GLU A 25 1.05 -11.63 15.69
C GLU A 25 2.25 -10.92 16.31
N LEU A 26 2.29 -9.58 16.22
CA LEU A 26 3.36 -8.78 16.83
C LEU A 26 3.09 -8.40 18.29
N GLY A 27 1.94 -8.82 18.84
CA GLY A 27 1.56 -8.53 20.23
C GLY A 27 1.37 -7.03 20.50
N GLY A 28 0.86 -6.29 19.52
CA GLY A 28 0.65 -4.84 19.58
C GLY A 28 1.90 -4.00 19.28
N LYS A 29 2.98 -4.60 18.78
CA LYS A 29 4.18 -3.86 18.37
C LYS A 29 4.03 -3.34 16.94
N THR A 30 4.56 -2.15 16.71
CA THR A 30 4.64 -1.58 15.36
C THR A 30 5.57 -2.41 14.49
N ASP A 31 5.10 -2.74 13.29
CA ASP A 31 5.90 -3.43 12.30
C ASP A 31 6.94 -2.48 11.68
N GLN A 32 8.22 -2.73 11.93
CA GLN A 32 9.30 -1.92 11.35
C GLN A 32 9.51 -2.20 9.86
N ASP A 33 9.07 -3.36 9.37
CA ASP A 33 9.25 -3.83 7.99
C ASP A 33 7.89 -3.87 7.25
N TRP A 34 6.96 -3.01 7.66
CA TRP A 34 5.59 -2.96 7.17
C TRP A 34 5.51 -2.90 5.64
N GLN A 35 6.46 -2.26 4.96
CA GLN A 35 6.51 -2.21 3.50
C GLN A 35 6.57 -3.61 2.89
N SER A 36 7.34 -4.52 3.50
CA SER A 36 7.45 -5.89 3.01
C SER A 36 6.19 -6.69 3.22
N TRP A 37 5.53 -6.48 4.36
CA TRP A 37 4.26 -7.10 4.65
C TRP A 37 3.18 -6.63 3.67
N TYR A 38 3.09 -5.31 3.46
CA TYR A 38 2.15 -4.71 2.50
C TYR A 38 2.42 -5.20 1.09
N ALA A 39 3.67 -5.18 0.62
CA ALA A 39 4.01 -5.64 -0.72
C ALA A 39 3.58 -7.10 -0.95
N THR A 40 3.84 -7.98 0.02
CA THR A 40 3.40 -9.38 -0.04
C THR A 40 1.88 -9.49 -0.10
N PHE A 41 1.18 -8.81 0.83
CA PHE A 41 -0.27 -8.87 0.94
C PHE A 41 -1.01 -8.35 -0.31
N LEU A 42 -0.48 -7.28 -0.92
CA LEU A 42 -1.03 -6.66 -2.12
C LEU A 42 -0.80 -7.56 -3.35
N LEU A 43 0.39 -8.16 -3.50
CA LEU A 43 0.67 -9.10 -4.58
C LEU A 43 -0.15 -10.39 -4.48
N GLU A 44 -0.38 -10.92 -3.27
CA GLU A 44 -1.29 -12.05 -3.06
C GLU A 44 -2.72 -11.76 -3.54
N ARG A 45 -3.10 -10.48 -3.62
CA ARG A 45 -4.40 -10.00 -4.12
C ARG A 45 -4.36 -9.49 -5.54
N LYS A 46 -3.34 -9.87 -6.30
CA LYS A 46 -3.25 -9.55 -7.72
C LYS A 46 -3.12 -8.05 -7.99
N PHE A 47 -2.43 -7.33 -7.10
CA PHE A 47 -2.09 -5.93 -7.36
C PHE A 47 -1.27 -5.77 -8.65
N ASP A 48 -0.38 -6.72 -8.95
CA ASP A 48 0.39 -6.76 -10.18
C ASP A 48 -0.49 -6.87 -11.44
N GLU A 49 -1.62 -7.57 -11.37
CA GLU A 49 -2.55 -7.71 -12.49
C GLU A 49 -3.36 -6.42 -12.77
N LEU A 50 -3.20 -5.39 -11.93
CA LEU A 50 -3.87 -4.09 -12.09
C LEU A 50 -3.14 -3.14 -13.03
N PHE A 51 -1.86 -3.40 -13.33
CA PHE A 51 -0.99 -2.54 -14.15
C PHE A 51 -0.48 -3.32 -15.37
N GLU A 52 -0.09 -2.61 -16.43
CA GLU A 52 0.48 -3.26 -17.61
C GLU A 52 1.96 -3.63 -17.39
N GLU A 53 2.65 -2.88 -16.52
CA GLU A 53 4.03 -3.18 -16.13
C GLU A 53 4.17 -4.27 -15.06
N GLU A 54 5.34 -4.92 -15.03
CA GLU A 54 5.64 -5.96 -14.04
C GLU A 54 5.89 -5.34 -12.66
N VAL A 55 4.88 -5.40 -11.80
CA VAL A 55 5.02 -4.98 -10.40
C VAL A 55 5.64 -6.10 -9.57
N THR A 56 6.91 -5.95 -9.22
CA THR A 56 7.60 -6.87 -8.30
C THR A 56 7.44 -6.43 -6.84
N ALA A 57 7.68 -7.36 -5.91
CA ALA A 57 7.68 -7.05 -4.48
C ALA A 57 8.70 -5.96 -4.12
N GLU A 58 9.86 -5.93 -4.79
CA GLU A 58 10.87 -4.90 -4.56
C GLU A 58 10.41 -3.52 -5.05
N SER A 59 9.91 -3.44 -6.28
CA SER A 59 9.36 -2.18 -6.83
C SER A 59 8.21 -1.66 -5.96
N LEU A 60 7.31 -2.54 -5.53
CA LEU A 60 6.19 -2.17 -4.68
C LEU A 60 6.63 -1.69 -3.30
N LYS A 61 7.62 -2.35 -2.66
CA LYS A 61 8.22 -1.86 -1.41
C LYS A 61 8.80 -0.45 -1.56
N GLN A 62 9.55 -0.20 -2.64
CA GLN A 62 10.14 1.11 -2.91
C GLN A 62 9.07 2.18 -3.15
N SER A 63 8.01 1.82 -3.87
CA SER A 63 6.87 2.70 -4.11
C SER A 63 6.12 3.02 -2.80
N LEU A 64 5.84 2.02 -1.97
CA LEU A 64 5.24 2.18 -0.63
C LEU A 64 6.07 3.12 0.27
N GLU A 65 7.39 2.94 0.29
CA GLU A 65 8.28 3.80 1.07
C GLU A 65 8.25 5.25 0.56
N SER A 66 8.30 5.42 -0.77
CA SER A 66 8.28 6.75 -1.42
C SER A 66 6.95 7.45 -1.19
N ALA A 67 5.83 6.74 -1.32
CA ALA A 67 4.49 7.23 -1.02
C ALA A 67 4.37 7.64 0.46
N SER A 68 4.87 6.81 1.39
CA SER A 68 4.86 7.11 2.83
C SER A 68 5.65 8.37 3.17
N LYS A 69 6.84 8.53 2.59
CA LYS A 69 7.67 9.73 2.78
C LYS A 69 6.94 10.98 2.28
N LYS A 70 6.40 10.93 1.05
CA LYS A 70 5.67 12.06 0.45
C LYS A 70 4.40 12.40 1.21
N HIS A 71 3.62 11.40 1.64
CA HIS A 71 2.41 11.62 2.44
C HIS A 71 2.71 12.34 3.76
N LYS A 72 3.82 11.98 4.43
CA LYS A 72 4.28 12.66 5.66
C LYS A 72 4.71 14.11 5.43
N GLU A 73 5.18 14.45 4.24
CA GLU A 73 5.58 15.83 3.89
C GLU A 73 4.38 16.70 3.51
N ILE A 74 3.28 16.09 3.07
CA ILE A 74 2.06 16.79 2.69
C ILE A 74 1.32 17.27 3.94
N LYS A 75 0.96 18.56 3.94
CA LYS A 75 0.17 19.19 5.03
C LYS A 75 -1.34 19.07 4.84
N ASP A 76 -1.76 18.56 3.68
CA ASP A 76 -3.16 18.38 3.34
C ASP A 76 -3.79 17.23 4.13
N LYS A 77 -5.11 17.24 4.29
CA LYS A 77 -5.86 16.23 5.06
C LYS A 77 -6.26 15.03 4.19
N ILE A 78 -5.48 14.71 3.17
CA ILE A 78 -5.72 13.54 2.33
C ILE A 78 -5.45 12.26 3.13
N SER A 79 -6.37 11.30 3.03
CA SER A 79 -6.19 9.98 3.64
C SER A 79 -4.99 9.29 3.00
N TRP A 80 -4.22 8.52 3.77
CA TRP A 80 -3.06 7.83 3.22
C TRP A 80 -3.47 6.86 2.10
N GLN A 81 -4.64 6.23 2.19
CA GLN A 81 -5.15 5.33 1.15
C GLN A 81 -5.38 6.07 -0.18
N GLU A 82 -5.98 7.26 -0.12
CA GLU A 82 -6.21 8.09 -1.30
C GLU A 82 -4.91 8.56 -1.91
N PHE A 83 -3.97 8.99 -1.07
CA PHE A 83 -2.66 9.41 -1.54
C PHE A 83 -1.89 8.25 -2.18
N PHE A 84 -1.90 7.06 -1.56
CA PHE A 84 -1.19 5.90 -2.07
C PHE A 84 -1.82 5.37 -3.36
N ALA A 85 -3.16 5.36 -3.46
CA ALA A 85 -3.83 4.97 -4.69
C ALA A 85 -3.44 5.90 -5.86
N ASP A 86 -3.48 7.22 -5.65
CA ASP A 86 -3.02 8.20 -6.66
C ASP A 86 -1.53 8.02 -6.98
N TYR A 87 -0.71 7.78 -5.95
CA TYR A 87 0.72 7.56 -6.13
C TYR A 87 1.00 6.33 -6.99
N PHE A 88 0.36 5.20 -6.72
CA PHE A 88 0.54 3.97 -7.50
C PHE A 88 0.06 4.12 -8.94
N LEU A 89 -1.01 4.86 -9.18
CA LEU A 89 -1.48 5.16 -10.54
C LEU A 89 -0.51 6.05 -11.33
N TYR A 90 0.34 6.80 -10.62
CA TYR A 90 1.36 7.63 -11.22
C TYR A 90 2.71 6.90 -11.35
N ASP A 91 3.04 6.04 -10.38
CA ASP A 91 4.31 5.33 -10.26
C ASP A 91 4.33 4.06 -11.12
N PHE A 92 3.17 3.41 -11.28
CA PHE A 92 2.95 2.25 -12.14
C PHE A 92 1.98 2.62 -13.26
N THR A 93 2.36 2.31 -14.50
CA THR A 93 1.66 2.68 -15.74
C THR A 93 1.08 1.49 -16.48
#